data_AF-A0A1J5PAF1-F1
#
_entry.id   AF-A0A1J5PAF1-F1
#
_cell.length_a   1.000
_cell.length_b   1.000
_cell.length_c   1.000
_cell.angle_alpha   90.00
_cell.angle_beta   90.00
_cell.angle_gamma   90.00
#
_symmetry.space_group_name_H-M   'P 1'
#
loop_
_entity.id
_entity.type
_entity.pdbx_description
1 polymer ?
#
loop_
_entity_poly.entity_id
_entity_poly.type
_entity_poly.pdbx_seq_one_letter_code
_entity_poly.pdbx_strand_id
1 'polypeptide(L)'
;MGLDQRLAIDVLPPLLNFRMAWNEGVNFGLFANGADFTRWFLIAVAVAISAWVWIWVRKGKTSAMAKVSAGLLIGGALGNVIDRVHYGAVADFLNMSCCGMRNPFSFNVADVGVFLGALGLVLFTGRQNTP
;
A
#
# COMPACT_ATOMS: atom_id res chain seq x y z
N MET A 1 -5.86 -22.40 -2.11
CA MET A 1 -6.43 -22.29 -0.75
C MET A 1 -7.57 -21.28 -0.84
N GLY A 2 -8.84 -21.70 -0.69
CA GLY A 2 -10.04 -20.87 -0.97
C GLY A 2 -10.31 -19.79 0.08
N LEU A 3 -9.41 -18.80 0.18
CA LEU A 3 -9.50 -17.69 1.13
C LEU A 3 -10.69 -16.76 0.85
N ASP A 4 -11.04 -16.64 -0.43
CA ASP A 4 -12.23 -15.97 -0.94
C ASP A 4 -13.53 -16.57 -0.38
N GLN A 5 -13.54 -17.87 -0.08
CA GLN A 5 -14.71 -18.55 0.50
C GLN A 5 -14.63 -18.71 2.02
N ARG A 6 -13.43 -18.97 2.56
CA ARG A 6 -13.24 -19.21 4.00
C ARG A 6 -13.16 -17.92 4.81
N LEU A 7 -12.84 -16.79 4.18
CA LEU A 7 -12.64 -15.45 4.76
C LEU A 7 -11.54 -15.36 5.84
N ALA A 8 -10.99 -16.49 6.28
CA ALA A 8 -10.22 -16.65 7.49
C ALA A 8 -9.33 -17.90 7.40
N ILE A 9 -8.01 -17.74 7.45
CA ILE A 9 -7.04 -18.84 7.64
C ILE A 9 -6.01 -18.42 8.68
N ASP A 10 -5.92 -19.18 9.76
CA ASP A 10 -4.94 -18.97 10.82
C ASP A 10 -3.63 -19.69 10.47
N VAL A 11 -2.57 -18.93 10.23
CA VAL A 11 -1.26 -19.46 9.80
C VAL A 11 -0.33 -19.61 10.99
N LEU A 12 -0.15 -18.53 11.75
CA LEU A 12 0.65 -18.51 12.98
C LEU A 12 0.00 -17.56 14.01
N PRO A 13 -1.04 -17.98 14.73
CA PRO A 13 -1.75 -17.10 15.66
C PRO A 13 -0.89 -16.73 16.88
N PRO A 14 -0.97 -15.47 17.36
CA PRO A 14 -1.70 -14.32 16.80
C PRO A 14 -0.91 -13.53 15.73
N LEU A 15 0.35 -13.91 15.48
CA LEU A 15 1.33 -13.16 14.70
C LEU A 15 0.97 -13.02 13.22
N LEU A 16 0.39 -14.05 12.59
CA LEU A 16 0.02 -14.04 11.18
C LEU A 16 -1.28 -14.81 10.95
N ASN A 17 -2.31 -14.09 10.54
CA ASN A 17 -3.60 -14.66 10.15
C ASN A 17 -4.00 -14.05 8.81
N PHE A 18 -4.55 -14.87 7.94
CA PHE A 18 -5.16 -14.40 6.71
C PHE A 18 -6.63 -14.11 6.97
N ARG A 19 -7.03 -12.84 6.83
CA ARG A 19 -8.41 -12.36 7.02
C ARG A 19 -8.77 -11.52 5.80
N MET A 20 -9.63 -12.06 4.94
CA MET A 20 -9.99 -11.41 3.68
C MET A 20 -10.91 -10.22 3.94
N ALA A 21 -10.51 -9.04 3.45
CA ALA A 21 -11.28 -7.82 3.48
C ALA A 21 -11.16 -7.12 2.12
N TRP A 22 -12.28 -6.65 1.58
CA TRP A 22 -12.30 -5.87 0.35
C TRP A 22 -12.38 -4.39 0.69
N ASN A 23 -11.35 -3.65 0.31
CA ASN A 23 -11.23 -2.23 0.60
C ASN A 23 -11.60 -1.39 -0.62
N GLU A 24 -12.84 -0.90 -0.62
CA GLU A 24 -13.38 -0.02 -1.65
C GLU A 24 -12.92 1.45 -1.49
N GLY A 25 -12.30 1.80 -0.36
CA GLY A 25 -11.88 3.17 -0.05
C GLY A 25 -13.01 4.10 0.42
N VAL A 26 -14.23 3.58 0.62
CA VAL A 26 -15.44 4.36 0.97
C VAL A 26 -15.52 4.77 2.45
N ASN A 27 -14.59 4.29 3.29
CA ASN A 27 -14.67 4.46 4.75
C ASN A 27 -14.42 5.90 5.28
N PHE A 28 -14.17 6.88 4.40
CA PHE A 28 -13.98 8.28 4.79
C PHE A 28 -15.24 9.14 4.75
N GLY A 29 -16.43 8.60 4.47
CA GLY A 29 -17.72 9.31 4.58
C GLY A 29 -17.90 10.56 3.69
N LEU A 30 -16.86 11.00 2.99
CA LEU A 30 -16.82 12.24 2.20
C LEU A 30 -17.48 12.08 0.82
N PHE A 31 -17.76 10.84 0.37
CA PHE A 31 -18.29 10.57 -0.98
C PHE A 31 -19.26 9.37 -1.03
N ALA A 32 -20.16 9.24 -0.05
CA ALA A 32 -21.11 8.12 0.04
C ALA A 32 -22.00 7.90 -1.22
N ASN A 33 -22.10 8.90 -2.10
CA ASN A 33 -22.85 8.84 -3.37
C ASN A 33 -21.98 8.49 -4.60
N GLY A 34 -20.71 8.12 -4.44
CA GLY A 34 -19.79 7.95 -5.57
C GLY A 34 -18.67 6.96 -5.32
N ALA A 35 -19.00 5.70 -4.99
CA ALA A 35 -18.01 4.62 -4.87
C ALA A 35 -17.08 4.55 -6.11
N ASP A 36 -17.64 4.72 -7.32
CA ASP A 36 -16.87 4.82 -8.55
C ASP A 36 -15.98 6.07 -8.60
N PHE A 37 -16.49 7.23 -8.16
CA PHE A 37 -15.68 8.44 -8.11
C PHE A 37 -14.48 8.27 -7.16
N THR A 38 -14.70 7.74 -5.96
CA THR A 38 -13.63 7.48 -4.99
C THR A 38 -12.60 6.50 -5.54
N ARG A 39 -13.05 5.41 -6.17
CA ARG A 39 -12.17 4.43 -6.82
C ARG A 39 -11.27 5.09 -7.86
N TRP A 40 -11.84 5.82 -8.81
CA TRP A 40 -11.08 6.48 -9.88
C TRP A 40 -10.20 7.61 -9.37
N PHE A 41 -10.66 8.35 -8.36
CA PHE A 41 -9.87 9.37 -7.68
C PHE A 41 -8.63 8.77 -7.02
N LEU A 42 -8.78 7.69 -6.24
CA LEU A 42 -7.66 7.00 -5.61
C LEU A 42 -6.67 6.44 -6.63
N ILE A 43 -7.17 5.89 -7.75
CA ILE A 43 -6.32 5.46 -8.87
C ILE A 43 -5.52 6.64 -9.43
N ALA A 44 -6.19 7.76 -9.74
CA ALA A 44 -5.56 8.93 -10.32
C ALA A 44 -4.46 9.51 -9.40
N VAL A 45 -4.74 9.61 -8.11
CA VAL A 45 -3.77 10.09 -7.11
C VAL A 45 -2.56 9.13 -7.01
N ALA A 46 -2.80 7.82 -6.94
CA ALA A 46 -1.71 6.84 -6.86
C ALA A 46 -0.79 6.87 -8.09
N VAL A 47 -1.38 6.97 -9.29
CA VAL A 47 -0.62 7.10 -10.55
C VAL A 47 0.15 8.42 -10.60
N ALA A 48 -0.47 9.53 -10.21
CA ALA A 48 0.19 10.85 -10.20
C ALA A 48 1.39 10.89 -9.25
N ILE A 49 1.24 10.38 -8.01
CA ILE A 49 2.33 10.30 -7.03
C ILE A 49 3.44 9.38 -7.56
N SER A 50 3.08 8.22 -8.13
CA SER A 50 4.06 7.27 -8.67
C SER A 50 4.88 7.89 -9.80
N ALA A 51 4.23 8.59 -10.73
CA ALA A 51 4.88 9.29 -11.83
C ALA A 51 5.80 10.41 -11.30
N TRP A 52 5.34 11.18 -10.32
CA TRP A 52 6.14 12.24 -9.72
C TRP A 52 7.40 11.70 -9.03
N VAL A 53 7.27 10.67 -8.18
CA VAL A 53 8.40 10.02 -7.50
C VAL A 53 9.39 9.46 -8.52
N TRP A 54 8.90 8.80 -9.58
CA TRP A 54 9.74 8.27 -10.65
C TRP A 54 10.55 9.36 -11.35
N ILE A 55 9.89 10.46 -11.74
CA ILE A 55 10.55 11.61 -12.40
C ILE A 55 11.58 12.24 -11.47
N TRP A 56 11.23 12.43 -10.19
CA TRP A 56 12.11 13.02 -9.19
C TRP A 56 13.37 12.18 -8.99
N VAL A 57 13.23 10.86 -8.81
CA VAL A 57 14.36 9.94 -8.64
C VAL A 57 15.23 9.85 -9.89
N ARG A 58 14.63 9.90 -11.09
CA ARG A 58 15.38 9.90 -12.36
C ARG A 58 16.17 11.18 -12.60
N LYS A 59 15.60 12.34 -12.25
CA LYS A 59 16.24 13.65 -12.48
C LYS A 59 17.25 14.02 -11.39
N GLY A 60 17.03 13.56 -10.15
CA GLY A 60 17.88 13.87 -9.02
C GLY A 60 19.13 13.00 -8.92
N LYS A 61 20.18 13.51 -8.27
CA LYS A 61 21.32 12.71 -7.80
C LYS A 61 20.91 11.90 -6.56
N THR A 62 20.07 10.90 -6.76
CA THR A 62 19.56 10.03 -5.70
C THR A 62 20.47 8.83 -5.45
N SER A 63 20.61 8.43 -4.19
CA SER A 63 21.38 7.24 -3.81
C SER A 63 20.74 5.96 -4.36
N ALA A 64 21.52 4.88 -4.49
CA ALA A 64 20.98 3.58 -4.92
C ALA A 64 19.84 3.11 -3.99
N MET A 65 19.97 3.35 -2.68
CA MET A 65 18.93 3.01 -1.70
C MET A 65 17.66 3.84 -1.88
N ALA A 66 17.77 5.13 -2.23
CA ALA A 66 16.60 5.95 -2.57
C ALA A 66 15.89 5.44 -3.83
N LYS A 67 16.63 4.96 -4.84
CA LYS A 67 16.05 4.34 -6.04
C LYS A 67 15.29 3.05 -5.73
N VAL A 68 15.86 2.17 -4.90
CA VAL A 68 15.19 0.94 -4.45
C VAL A 68 13.93 1.28 -3.65
N SER A 69 14.02 2.24 -2.73
CA SER A 69 12.89 2.69 -1.92
C SER A 69 11.75 3.26 -2.78
N ALA A 70 12.09 4.03 -3.82
CA ALA A 70 11.10 4.52 -4.79
C ALA A 70 10.48 3.38 -5.60
N GLY A 71 11.27 2.37 -5.99
CA GLY A 71 10.77 1.17 -6.65
C GLY A 71 9.74 0.42 -5.80
N LEU A 72 9.99 0.26 -4.50
CA LEU A 72 9.05 -0.35 -3.56
C LEU A 72 7.76 0.46 -3.43
N LEU A 73 7.88 1.80 -3.28
CA LEU A 73 6.72 2.68 -3.17
C LEU A 73 5.85 2.63 -4.43
N ILE A 74 6.47 2.79 -5.60
CA ILE A 74 5.77 2.79 -6.89
C ILE A 74 5.16 1.41 -7.15
N GLY A 75 5.91 0.34 -6.92
CA GLY A 75 5.43 -1.03 -7.12
C GLY A 75 4.21 -1.35 -6.26
N GLY A 76 4.25 -0.98 -4.97
CA GLY A 76 3.11 -1.15 -4.07
C GLY A 76 1.90 -0.30 -4.49
N ALA A 77 2.11 0.97 -4.82
CA ALA A 77 1.04 1.86 -5.26
C ALA A 77 0.36 1.34 -6.55
N LEU A 78 1.15 0.88 -7.52
CA LEU A 78 0.62 0.33 -8.77
C LEU A 78 -0.07 -1.03 -8.57
N GLY A 79 0.39 -1.88 -7.65
CA GLY A 79 -0.32 -3.11 -7.28
C GLY A 79 -1.74 -2.82 -6.79
N ASN A 80 -1.85 -1.85 -5.88
CA ASN A 80 -3.13 -1.38 -5.36
C ASN A 80 -4.01 -0.68 -6.43
N VAL A 81 -3.42 -0.11 -7.49
CA VAL A 81 -4.16 0.42 -8.65
C VAL A 81 -4.69 -0.71 -9.52
N ILE A 82 -3.86 -1.72 -9.80
CA ILE A 82 -4.26 -2.89 -10.60
C ILE A 82 -5.46 -3.57 -9.95
N ASP A 83 -5.43 -3.78 -8.65
CA ASP A 83 -6.55 -4.37 -7.90
C ASP A 83 -7.83 -3.54 -8.07
N ARG A 84 -7.74 -2.22 -7.86
CA ARG A 84 -8.89 -1.33 -8.07
C ARG A 84 -9.40 -1.36 -9.49
N VAL A 85 -8.55 -1.45 -10.51
CA VAL A 85 -8.99 -1.51 -11.92
C VAL A 85 -9.71 -2.83 -12.22
N HIS A 86 -9.21 -3.96 -11.73
CA HIS A 86 -9.76 -5.28 -12.05
C HIS A 86 -10.94 -5.69 -11.17
N TYR A 87 -10.89 -5.38 -9.88
CA TYR A 87 -11.83 -5.88 -8.88
C TYR A 87 -12.73 -4.79 -8.27
N GLY A 88 -12.45 -3.51 -8.55
CA GLY A 88 -13.18 -2.39 -7.93
C GLY A 88 -12.74 -2.06 -6.51
N ALA A 89 -12.01 -2.95 -5.85
CA ALA A 89 -11.51 -2.83 -4.49
C ALA A 89 -10.11 -3.44 -4.37
N VAL A 90 -9.42 -3.14 -3.28
CA VAL A 90 -8.14 -3.78 -2.92
C VAL A 90 -8.40 -5.00 -2.05
N ALA A 91 -7.69 -6.09 -2.33
CA ALA A 91 -7.74 -7.29 -1.50
C ALA A 91 -6.76 -7.16 -0.32
N ASP A 92 -7.31 -6.92 0.87
CA ASP A 92 -6.56 -6.90 2.12
C ASP A 92 -6.69 -8.27 2.80
N PHE A 93 -5.57 -8.91 3.11
CA PHE A 93 -5.60 -10.30 3.61
C PHE A 93 -4.66 -10.55 4.78
N LEU A 94 -3.63 -9.75 5.00
CA LEU A 94 -2.70 -9.90 6.12
C LEU A 94 -3.28 -9.24 7.37
N ASN A 95 -3.51 -10.04 8.42
CA ASN A 95 -3.86 -9.56 9.75
C ASN A 95 -2.86 -10.12 10.77
N MET A 96 -2.03 -9.22 11.31
CA MET A 96 -0.99 -9.55 12.28
C MET A 96 -1.27 -8.88 13.61
N SER A 97 -1.26 -9.65 14.70
CA SER A 97 -1.44 -9.17 16.08
C SER A 97 -0.27 -9.66 16.94
N CYS A 98 0.21 -8.85 17.89
CA CYS A 98 1.26 -9.27 18.83
C CYS A 98 1.02 -8.75 20.23
N CYS A 99 1.54 -9.50 21.21
CA CYS A 99 1.95 -8.90 22.48
C CYS A 99 0.77 -8.29 23.27
N GLY A 100 -0.41 -8.92 23.20
CA GLY A 100 -1.65 -8.42 23.81
C GLY A 100 -2.38 -7.35 22.98
N MET A 101 -1.77 -6.80 21.93
CA MET A 101 -2.40 -5.88 20.99
C MET A 101 -3.09 -6.65 19.86
N ARG A 102 -4.40 -6.46 19.72
CA ARG A 102 -5.20 -7.02 18.63
C ARG A 102 -5.35 -5.99 17.52
N ASN A 103 -4.77 -6.27 16.36
CA ASN A 103 -4.92 -5.42 15.18
C ASN A 103 -6.28 -5.69 14.51
N PRO A 104 -7.18 -4.68 14.44
CA PRO A 104 -8.48 -4.86 13.81
C PRO A 104 -8.43 -4.72 12.28
N PHE A 105 -7.29 -4.30 11.70
CA PHE A 105 -7.18 -3.98 10.28
C PHE A 105 -6.42 -5.07 9.51
N SER A 106 -6.91 -5.40 8.31
CA SER A 106 -6.15 -6.18 7.33
C SER A 106 -5.38 -5.24 6.40
N PHE A 107 -4.25 -5.69 5.87
CA PHE A 107 -3.46 -5.00 4.86
C PHE A 107 -2.95 -6.00 3.82
N ASN A 108 -2.25 -5.54 2.79
CA ASN A 108 -1.67 -6.42 1.78
C ASN A 108 -0.16 -6.19 1.57
N VAL A 109 0.45 -6.98 0.69
CA VAL A 109 1.88 -6.85 0.37
C VAL A 109 2.20 -5.53 -0.34
N ALA A 110 1.26 -4.99 -1.11
CA ALA A 110 1.42 -3.69 -1.74
C ALA A 110 1.51 -2.56 -0.71
N ASP A 111 0.71 -2.59 0.36
CA ASP A 111 0.77 -1.61 1.46
C ASP A 111 2.11 -1.67 2.20
N VAL A 112 2.65 -2.89 2.41
CA VAL A 112 4.00 -3.07 2.97
C VAL A 112 5.05 -2.44 2.06
N GLY A 113 4.93 -2.62 0.74
CA GLY A 113 5.81 -1.99 -0.25
C GLY A 113 5.73 -0.46 -0.23
N VAL A 114 4.51 0.10 -0.19
CA VAL A 114 4.29 1.55 -0.04
C VAL A 114 4.92 2.08 1.23
N PHE A 115 4.68 1.42 2.37
CA PHE A 115 5.19 1.86 3.67
C PHE A 115 6.72 1.79 3.74
N LEU A 116 7.32 0.66 3.40
CA LEU A 116 8.78 0.50 3.40
C LEU A 116 9.46 1.41 2.38
N GLY A 117 8.85 1.59 1.21
CA GLY A 117 9.33 2.52 0.19
C GLY A 117 9.30 3.97 0.67
N ALA A 118 8.20 4.42 1.26
CA ALA A 118 8.09 5.76 1.82
C ALA A 118 9.09 6.00 2.96
N LEU A 119 9.21 5.05 3.90
CA LEU A 119 10.17 5.10 4.99
C LEU A 119 11.61 5.16 4.46
N GLY A 120 11.95 4.32 3.49
CA GLY A 120 13.27 4.32 2.85
C GLY A 120 13.59 5.65 2.16
N LEU A 121 12.61 6.25 1.46
CA LEU A 121 12.81 7.57 0.84
C LEU A 121 13.12 8.64 1.89
N VAL A 122 12.40 8.65 3.02
CA VAL A 122 12.68 9.59 4.12
C VAL A 122 14.10 9.39 4.67
N LEU A 123 14.48 8.15 4.96
CA LEU A 123 15.78 7.83 5.57
C LEU A 123 16.98 8.08 4.64
N PHE A 124 16.84 7.82 3.34
CA PHE A 124 17.96 7.86 2.38
C PHE A 124 18.02 9.13 1.53
N THR A 125 17.07 10.05 1.68
CA THR A 125 17.06 11.35 1.00
C THR A 125 17.50 12.50 1.92
N GLY A 126 17.29 12.37 3.23
CA GLY A 126 17.59 13.43 4.21
C GLY A 126 19.08 13.70 4.51
N ARG A 127 20.02 12.94 3.93
CA ARG A 127 21.47 13.18 4.11
C ARG A 127 22.06 13.89 2.90
N GLN A 128 21.72 15.15 2.73
CA GLN A 128 22.67 16.09 2.13
C GLN A 128 23.58 16.52 3.27
N ASN A 129 24.73 15.85 3.41
CA ASN A 129 25.81 16.39 4.24
C ASN A 129 26.23 17.71 3.58
N THR A 130 25.71 18.83 4.06
CA THR A 130 26.31 20.13 3.83
C THR A 130 27.73 20.08 4.40
N PRO A 131 28.77 20.32 3.58
CA PRO A 131 30.13 20.50 4.10
C PRO A 131 30.22 21.72 5.02
#